data_AF-A0A9D2DKX7-F1
#
_entry.id   AF-A0A9D2DKX7-F1
#
_cell.length_a   1.000
_cell.length_b   1.000
_cell.length_c   1.000
_cell.angle_alpha   90.00
_cell.angle_beta   90.00
_cell.angle_gamma   90.00
#
_symmetry.space_group_name_H-M   'P 1'
#
loop_
_entity.id
_entity.type
_entity.pdbx_description
1 polymer ?
#
loop_
_entity_poly.entity_id
_entity_poly.type
_entity_poly.pdbx_seq_one_letter_code
_entity_poly.pdbx_strand_id
1 'polypeptide(L)'
;MAMTHDYLDLLDEKIAISPANSEEEFQAAEVIAELMGRHDVEASVEEFSAPVVSGLVSPLLAAASLVGMVLVGVGVLPLTLIGFVLAVAPAAISVLRLFGRAPRLALGPQAQSQNVVAVHRATGPLVTKGSRTIVIAAHYDTPHENFLYSSPVAPYLTLIGRLIVPCSFVVAGCAFIQILEIGR
;
A
#
# COMPACT_ATOMS: atom_id res chain seq x y z
N MET A 1 36.33 -15.68 14.58
CA MET A 1 34.93 -15.97 14.94
C MET A 1 34.31 -14.93 15.90
N ALA A 2 34.92 -13.74 16.09
CA ALA A 2 34.36 -12.68 16.94
C ALA A 2 33.29 -11.83 16.21
N MET A 3 33.54 -11.46 14.95
CA MET A 3 32.62 -10.64 14.14
C MET A 3 31.19 -11.17 14.07
N THR A 4 30.99 -12.50 14.03
CA THR A 4 29.64 -13.09 13.93
C THR A 4 28.85 -12.94 15.23
N HIS A 5 29.51 -12.92 16.38
CA HIS A 5 28.88 -12.68 17.67
C HIS A 5 28.49 -11.21 17.79
N ASP A 6 29.39 -10.30 17.41
CA ASP A 6 29.14 -8.85 17.42
C ASP A 6 27.92 -8.46 16.55
N TYR A 7 27.71 -9.12 15.40
CA TYR A 7 26.51 -8.92 14.59
C TYR A 7 25.24 -9.49 15.23
N LEU A 8 25.32 -10.65 15.87
CA LEU A 8 24.15 -11.23 16.54
C LEU A 8 23.75 -10.38 17.74
N ASP A 9 24.71 -9.91 18.52
CA ASP A 9 24.49 -9.02 19.65
C ASP A 9 23.94 -7.67 19.18
N LEU A 10 24.43 -7.13 18.05
CA LEU A 10 23.86 -5.94 17.41
C LEU A 10 22.39 -6.14 17.00
N LEU A 11 22.05 -7.30 16.44
CA LEU A 11 20.68 -7.61 16.01
C LEU A 11 19.75 -7.81 17.22
N ASP A 12 20.24 -8.44 18.29
CA ASP A 12 19.47 -8.71 19.51
C ASP A 12 19.28 -7.45 20.37
N GLU A 13 20.27 -6.55 20.39
CA GLU A 13 20.23 -5.30 21.17
C GLU A 13 19.55 -4.14 20.43
N LYS A 14 19.67 -4.06 19.09
CA LYS A 14 19.24 -2.86 18.32
C LYS A 14 18.03 -3.03 17.41
N ILE A 15 17.49 -4.24 17.20
CA ILE A 15 16.24 -4.38 16.44
C ILE A 15 15.05 -4.17 17.39
N ALA A 16 14.69 -2.91 17.60
CA ALA A 16 13.43 -2.53 18.20
C ALA A 16 12.30 -2.58 17.17
N ILE A 17 11.05 -2.68 17.63
CA ILE A 17 9.87 -2.57 16.77
C ILE A 17 9.81 -1.13 16.22
N SER A 18 9.95 -0.97 14.91
CA SER A 18 9.98 0.29 14.17
C SER A 18 8.77 0.42 13.22
N PRO A 19 7.56 0.71 13.72
CA PRO A 19 6.37 0.74 12.86
C PRO A 19 6.44 1.91 11.88
N ALA A 20 5.92 1.76 10.66
CA ALA A 20 5.95 2.85 9.68
C ALA A 20 5.25 4.13 10.19
N ASN A 21 5.72 5.31 9.79
CA ASN A 21 5.26 6.63 10.25
C ASN A 21 5.38 6.81 11.78
N SER A 22 6.48 6.34 12.38
CA SER A 22 6.82 6.49 13.80
C SER A 22 8.18 7.13 14.03
N GLU A 23 8.44 7.60 15.25
CA GLU A 23 9.76 8.11 15.62
C GLU A 23 10.80 6.99 15.67
N GLU A 24 10.39 5.76 16.00
CA GLU A 24 11.25 4.58 16.02
C GLU A 24 11.72 4.20 14.61
N GLU A 25 10.86 4.35 13.58
CA GLU A 25 11.27 4.20 12.17
C GLU A 25 12.30 5.25 11.77
N PHE A 26 12.12 6.50 12.21
CA PHE A 26 13.06 7.58 11.94
C PHE A 26 14.44 7.31 12.56
N GLN A 27 14.46 6.93 13.84
CA GLN A 27 15.69 6.55 14.54
C GLN A 27 16.36 5.32 13.89
N ALA A 28 15.59 4.33 13.48
CA ALA A 28 16.12 3.16 12.78
C ALA A 28 16.79 3.55 11.46
N ALA A 29 16.19 4.45 10.69
CA ALA A 29 16.75 4.96 9.45
C ALA A 29 18.09 5.69 9.67
N GLU A 30 18.18 6.54 10.70
CA GLU A 30 19.42 7.23 11.07
C GLU A 30 20.52 6.24 11.48
N VAL A 31 20.20 5.25 12.32
CA VAL A 31 21.15 4.22 12.76
C VAL A 31 21.68 3.40 11.58
N ILE A 32 20.81 3.02 10.63
CA ILE A 32 21.21 2.30 9.43
C ILE A 32 22.12 3.18 8.55
N ALA A 33 21.77 4.44 8.34
CA ALA A 33 22.57 5.37 7.55
C ALA A 33 23.97 5.57 8.17
N GLU A 34 24.05 5.73 9.50
CA GLU A 34 25.32 5.84 10.22
C GLU A 34 26.15 4.56 10.09
N LEU A 35 25.53 3.38 10.26
CA LEU A 35 26.21 2.10 10.14
C LEU A 35 26.79 1.89 8.73
N MET A 36 26.01 2.22 7.69
CA MET A 36 26.45 2.14 6.30
C MET A 36 27.60 3.13 6.03
N GLY A 37 27.54 4.34 6.59
CA GLY A 37 28.62 5.32 6.50
C GLY A 37 29.94 4.85 7.12
N ARG A 38 29.88 4.04 8.19
CA ARG A 38 31.08 3.41 8.79
C ARG A 38 31.73 2.35 7.89
N HIS A 39 31.00 1.84 6.89
CA HIS A 39 31.45 0.78 5.98
C HIS A 39 31.92 1.30 4.61
N ASP A 40 32.32 2.57 4.50
CA ASP A 40 32.83 3.20 3.26
C ASP A 40 31.81 3.15 2.10
N VAL A 41 30.54 3.35 2.45
CA VAL A 41 29.42 3.43 1.51
C VAL A 41 28.78 4.83 1.61
N GLU A 42 28.48 5.43 0.46
CA GLU A 42 27.80 6.73 0.38
C GLU A 42 26.31 6.53 0.73
N ALA A 43 25.95 6.79 1.99
CA ALA A 43 24.60 6.63 2.51
C ALA A 43 23.80 7.95 2.46
N SER A 44 22.55 7.87 2.01
CA SER A 44 21.59 8.97 1.97
C SER A 44 20.22 8.52 2.46
N VAL A 45 19.58 9.34 3.30
CA VAL A 45 18.19 9.16 3.72
C VAL A 45 17.30 9.93 2.75
N GLU A 46 16.37 9.24 2.11
CA GLU A 46 15.41 9.80 1.14
C GLU A 46 14.01 9.80 1.75
N GLU A 47 13.54 10.97 2.16
CA GLU A 47 12.20 11.16 2.74
C GLU A 47 11.13 11.20 1.65
N PHE A 48 9.99 10.56 1.93
CA PHE A 48 8.81 10.59 1.07
C PHE A 48 7.52 10.67 1.88
N SER A 49 6.47 11.19 1.24
CA SER A 49 5.12 11.26 1.79
C SER A 49 4.18 10.38 0.98
N ALA A 50 3.40 9.56 1.69
CA ALA A 50 2.39 8.69 1.11
C ALA A 50 1.05 8.82 1.85
N PRO A 51 -0.09 8.76 1.14
CA PRO A 51 -1.39 8.79 1.80
C PRO A 51 -1.64 7.49 2.59
N VAL A 52 -1.89 7.62 3.90
CA VAL A 52 -2.13 6.51 4.85
C VAL A 52 -3.31 5.63 4.40
N VAL A 53 -4.33 6.26 3.83
CA VAL A 53 -5.62 5.64 3.51
C VAL A 53 -5.60 4.85 2.19
N SER A 54 -4.47 4.80 1.48
CA SER A 54 -4.37 4.24 0.12
C SER A 54 -4.90 2.80 0.01
N GLY A 55 -4.67 1.96 1.03
CA GLY A 55 -5.15 0.58 1.10
C GLY A 55 -6.67 0.44 1.34
N LEU A 56 -7.32 1.43 1.95
CA LEU A 56 -8.75 1.42 2.28
C LEU A 56 -9.63 1.95 1.14
N VAL A 57 -9.06 2.64 0.15
CA VAL A 57 -9.90 3.28 -0.86
C VAL A 57 -10.66 2.26 -1.72
N SER A 58 -10.00 1.18 -2.15
CA SER A 58 -10.65 0.13 -2.95
C SER A 58 -11.83 -0.52 -2.21
N PRO A 59 -11.70 -0.98 -0.94
CA PRO A 59 -12.85 -1.52 -0.21
C PRO A 59 -13.93 -0.47 0.08
N LEU A 60 -13.58 0.80 0.33
CA LEU A 60 -14.58 1.86 0.50
C LEU A 60 -15.38 2.11 -0.78
N LEU A 61 -14.73 2.13 -1.94
CA LEU A 61 -15.42 2.28 -3.23
C LEU A 61 -16.35 1.09 -3.52
N ALA A 62 -15.92 -0.13 -3.19
CA ALA A 62 -16.76 -1.33 -3.34
C ALA A 62 -17.94 -1.36 -2.35
N ALA A 63 -17.75 -0.91 -1.11
CA ALA A 63 -18.84 -0.78 -0.14
C ALA A 63 -19.85 0.27 -0.60
N ALA A 64 -19.39 1.43 -1.08
CA ALA A 64 -20.25 2.47 -1.62
C ALA A 64 -21.05 1.97 -2.83
N SER A 65 -20.42 1.24 -3.75
CA SER A 65 -21.13 0.70 -4.92
C SER A 65 -22.21 -0.30 -4.54
N LEU A 66 -21.94 -1.14 -3.53
CA LEU A 66 -22.91 -2.09 -2.99
C LEU A 66 -24.11 -1.38 -2.35
N VAL A 67 -23.87 -0.35 -1.53
CA VAL A 67 -24.95 0.46 -0.95
C VAL A 67 -25.78 1.12 -2.05
N GLY A 68 -25.14 1.65 -3.08
CA GLY A 68 -25.83 2.22 -4.24
C GLY A 68 -26.77 1.22 -4.91
N MET A 69 -26.29 0.00 -5.18
CA MET A 69 -27.11 -1.07 -5.75
C MET A 69 -28.32 -1.42 -4.87
N VAL A 70 -28.15 -1.48 -3.55
CA VAL A 70 -29.28 -1.74 -2.63
C VAL A 70 -30.33 -0.62 -2.70
N LEU A 71 -29.89 0.65 -2.77
CA LEU A 71 -30.79 1.80 -2.88
C LEU A 71 -31.59 1.82 -4.19
N VAL A 72 -30.99 1.36 -5.30
CA VAL A 72 -31.70 1.19 -6.59
C VAL A 72 -32.89 0.25 -6.44
N GLY A 73 -32.70 -0.88 -5.75
CA GLY A 73 -33.72 -1.90 -5.54
C GLY A 73 -34.88 -1.51 -4.63
N VAL A 74 -34.86 -0.35 -3.98
CA VAL A 74 -35.99 0.13 -3.14
C VAL A 74 -37.20 0.55 -3.97
N GLY A 75 -37.00 0.92 -5.26
CA GLY A 75 -38.09 1.25 -6.18
C GLY A 75 -38.71 2.64 -6.00
N VAL A 76 -38.08 3.51 -5.20
CA VAL A 76 -38.51 4.90 -5.00
C VAL A 76 -37.67 5.82 -5.89
N LEU A 77 -38.30 6.53 -6.82
CA LEU A 77 -37.61 7.23 -7.92
C LEU A 77 -36.45 8.16 -7.49
N PRO A 78 -36.59 9.04 -6.47
CA PRO A 78 -35.45 9.81 -5.95
C PRO A 78 -34.30 8.94 -5.44
N LEU A 79 -34.62 7.87 -4.72
CA LEU A 79 -33.65 6.98 -4.09
C LEU A 79 -32.94 6.11 -5.14
N THR A 80 -33.66 5.70 -6.18
CA THR A 80 -33.14 4.95 -7.31
C THR A 80 -32.11 5.76 -8.10
N LEU A 81 -32.36 7.05 -8.35
CA LEU A 81 -31.40 7.93 -9.03
C LEU A 81 -30.12 8.11 -8.20
N ILE A 82 -30.26 8.39 -6.90
CA ILE A 82 -29.14 8.54 -5.98
C ILE A 82 -28.34 7.23 -5.89
N GLY A 83 -29.05 6.11 -5.72
CA GLY A 83 -28.45 4.77 -5.65
C GLY A 83 -27.68 4.40 -6.90
N PHE A 84 -28.20 4.72 -8.09
CA PHE A 84 -27.54 4.42 -9.35
C PHE A 84 -26.23 5.19 -9.51
N VAL A 85 -26.22 6.49 -9.19
CA VAL A 85 -24.98 7.29 -9.20
C VAL A 85 -23.98 6.71 -8.20
N LEU A 86 -24.44 6.34 -7.00
CA LEU A 86 -23.61 5.76 -5.95
C LEU A 86 -23.10 4.34 -6.31
N ALA A 87 -23.80 3.59 -7.16
CA ALA A 87 -23.37 2.28 -7.66
C ALA A 87 -22.30 2.42 -8.75
N VAL A 88 -22.53 3.30 -9.73
CA VAL A 88 -21.73 3.39 -10.95
C VAL A 88 -20.48 4.24 -10.77
N ALA A 89 -20.56 5.39 -10.10
CA ALA A 89 -19.42 6.29 -9.98
C ALA A 89 -18.21 5.66 -9.23
N PRO A 90 -18.38 4.97 -8.10
CA PRO A 90 -17.28 4.28 -7.43
C PRO A 90 -16.69 3.12 -8.24
N ALA A 91 -17.54 2.38 -8.97
CA ALA A 91 -17.09 1.33 -9.87
C ALA A 91 -16.23 1.91 -11.02
N ALA A 92 -16.65 3.02 -11.62
CA ALA A 92 -15.89 3.72 -12.66
C ALA A 92 -14.54 4.25 -12.14
N ILE A 93 -14.50 4.82 -10.92
CA ILE A 93 -13.24 5.24 -10.28
C ILE A 93 -12.32 4.03 -10.04
N SER A 94 -12.88 2.87 -9.70
CA SER A 94 -12.12 1.63 -9.53
C SER A 94 -11.51 1.13 -10.86
N VAL A 95 -12.21 1.26 -11.99
CA VAL A 95 -11.64 1.02 -13.34
C VAL A 95 -10.46 1.94 -13.59
N LEU A 96 -10.66 3.23 -13.32
CA LEU A 96 -9.67 4.24 -13.62
C LEU A 96 -8.38 4.04 -12.80
N ARG A 97 -8.52 3.51 -11.58
CA ARG A 97 -7.42 3.02 -10.73
C ARG A 97 -6.68 1.85 -11.34
N LEU A 98 -7.37 0.88 -11.92
CA LEU A 98 -6.74 -0.28 -12.57
C LEU A 98 -5.84 0.15 -13.74
N PHE A 99 -6.23 1.17 -14.50
CA PHE A 99 -5.45 1.69 -15.63
C PHE A 99 -4.41 2.75 -15.25
N GLY A 100 -4.15 2.96 -13.95
CA GLY A 100 -3.18 3.97 -13.49
C GLY A 100 -3.58 5.42 -13.80
N ARG A 101 -4.85 5.66 -14.16
CA ARG A 101 -5.39 7.00 -14.49
C ARG A 101 -6.20 7.60 -13.34
N ALA A 102 -6.12 7.01 -12.16
CA ALA A 102 -6.91 7.44 -11.02
C ALA A 102 -6.69 8.93 -10.72
N PRO A 103 -7.76 9.69 -10.41
CA PRO A 103 -7.57 10.96 -9.75
C PRO A 103 -6.80 10.69 -8.45
N ARG A 104 -5.78 11.51 -8.19
CA ARG A 104 -5.11 11.54 -6.89
C ARG A 104 -6.13 12.00 -5.85
N LEU A 105 -6.86 11.04 -5.31
CA LEU A 105 -7.71 11.23 -4.16
C LEU A 105 -6.78 11.36 -2.96
N ALA A 106 -6.18 12.54 -2.79
CA ALA A 106 -5.41 12.93 -1.62
C ALA A 106 -6.38 13.24 -0.46
N LEU A 107 -7.23 12.26 -0.14
CA LEU A 107 -8.18 12.33 0.95
C LEU A 107 -7.59 11.55 2.12
N GLY A 108 -7.38 12.25 3.23
CA GLY A 108 -6.91 11.67 4.49
C GLY A 108 -5.50 12.09 4.89
N PRO A 109 -5.04 11.62 6.06
CA PRO A 109 -3.72 11.94 6.59
C PRO A 109 -2.60 11.41 5.68
N GLN A 110 -1.52 12.17 5.60
CA GLN A 110 -0.28 11.74 4.96
C GLN A 110 0.63 11.10 6.00
N ALA A 111 1.23 9.96 5.65
CA ALA A 111 2.31 9.34 6.38
C ALA A 111 3.63 9.79 5.76
N GLN A 112 4.59 10.10 6.63
CA GLN A 112 5.98 10.30 6.25
C GLN A 112 6.73 9.00 6.52
N SER A 113 7.64 8.67 5.63
CA SER A 113 8.56 7.54 5.77
C SER A 113 9.81 7.86 4.94
N GLN A 114 10.84 7.06 5.11
CA GLN A 114 12.15 7.32 4.52
C GLN A 114 12.81 6.03 4.06
N ASN A 115 13.49 6.10 2.92
CA ASN A 115 14.35 5.02 2.46
C ASN A 115 15.80 5.36 2.78
N VAL A 116 16.57 4.38 3.23
CA VAL A 116 18.03 4.51 3.36
C VAL A 116 18.68 3.89 2.14
N VAL A 117 19.34 4.70 1.33
CA VAL A 117 20.02 4.27 0.11
C VAL A 117 21.52 4.41 0.33
N ALA A 118 22.26 3.32 0.13
CA ALA A 118 23.72 3.32 0.28
C ALA A 118 24.36 2.83 -1.02
N VAL A 119 25.27 3.64 -1.57
CA VAL A 119 25.94 3.36 -2.85
C VAL A 119 27.43 3.15 -2.65
N HIS A 120 27.92 1.99 -3.08
CA HIS A 120 29.35 1.73 -3.22
C HIS A 120 29.72 1.75 -4.71
N ARG A 121 30.52 2.73 -5.11
CA ARG A 121 30.98 2.85 -6.50
C ARG A 121 32.16 1.90 -6.72
N ALA A 122 32.15 1.17 -7.83
CA ALA A 122 33.24 0.27 -8.17
C ALA A 122 34.57 1.05 -8.25
N THR A 123 35.53 0.71 -7.40
CA THR A 123 36.87 1.30 -7.36
C THR A 123 37.94 0.24 -7.68
N GLY A 124 39.06 0.67 -8.29
CA GLY A 124 40.24 -0.17 -8.50
C GLY A 124 40.62 -0.45 -9.98
N PRO A 125 41.80 -1.06 -10.20
CA PRO A 125 42.40 -1.22 -11.53
C PRO A 125 41.70 -2.25 -12.44
N LEU A 126 40.78 -3.06 -11.88
CA LEU A 126 40.03 -4.10 -12.61
C LEU A 126 38.64 -3.62 -13.06
N VAL A 127 38.27 -2.36 -12.81
CA VAL A 127 36.96 -1.76 -13.16
C VAL A 127 36.78 -1.53 -14.68
N THR A 128 37.70 -2.04 -15.50
CA THR A 128 37.78 -1.79 -16.96
C THR A 128 36.84 -2.65 -17.81
N LYS A 129 36.09 -3.61 -17.25
CA LYS A 129 35.19 -4.51 -18.04
C LYS A 129 33.69 -4.23 -17.93
N GLY A 130 33.33 -3.01 -17.52
CA GLY A 130 31.93 -2.59 -17.35
C GLY A 130 31.43 -2.94 -15.95
N SER A 131 31.00 -1.92 -15.21
CA SER A 131 30.40 -2.11 -13.90
C SER A 131 28.98 -2.66 -14.06
N ARG A 132 28.73 -3.83 -13.46
CA ARG A 132 27.36 -4.33 -13.28
C ARG A 132 26.85 -3.85 -11.92
N THR A 133 25.76 -3.10 -11.92
CA THR A 133 25.13 -2.65 -10.67
C THR A 133 24.50 -3.85 -9.96
N ILE A 134 24.83 -4.03 -8.69
CA ILE A 134 24.18 -4.99 -7.79
C ILE A 134 23.31 -4.18 -6.84
N VAL A 135 22.03 -4.51 -6.76
CA VAL A 135 21.07 -3.87 -5.84
C VAL A 135 20.65 -4.90 -4.82
N ILE A 136 20.84 -4.57 -3.55
CA ILE A 136 20.34 -5.35 -2.41
C ILE A 136 19.29 -4.49 -1.72
N ALA A 137 18.10 -5.04 -1.55
CA ALA A 137 16.97 -4.34 -0.92
C ALA A 137 16.44 -5.17 0.25
N ALA A 138 16.11 -4.50 1.34
CA ALA A 138 15.48 -5.07 2.53
C ALA A 138 14.53 -4.04 3.15
N HIS A 139 13.52 -4.55 3.85
CA HIS A 139 12.62 -3.74 4.66
C HIS A 139 13.14 -3.72 6.10
N TYR A 140 13.22 -2.52 6.68
CA TYR A 140 13.62 -2.31 8.08
C TYR A 140 12.46 -1.86 8.96
N ASP A 141 11.32 -1.52 8.35
CA ASP A 141 10.08 -1.20 9.03
C ASP A 141 9.40 -2.47 9.52
N THR A 142 8.67 -2.35 10.62
CA THR A 142 7.81 -3.41 11.14
C THR A 142 6.37 -3.16 10.72
N PRO A 143 5.64 -4.21 10.29
CA PRO A 143 4.25 -4.06 9.91
C PRO A 143 3.40 -3.70 11.13
N HIS A 144 2.42 -2.84 10.93
CA HIS A 144 1.40 -2.61 11.95
C HIS A 144 0.61 -3.88 12.20
N GLU A 145 0.29 -4.14 13.47
CA GLU A 145 -0.67 -5.19 13.80
C GLU A 145 -2.01 -4.90 13.12
N ASN A 146 -2.53 -5.87 12.39
CA ASN A 146 -3.84 -5.77 11.78
C ASN A 146 -4.65 -7.00 12.19
N PHE A 147 -5.78 -6.72 12.85
CA PHE A 147 -6.70 -7.72 13.41
C PHE A 147 -7.21 -8.72 12.36
N LEU A 148 -7.19 -8.35 11.08
CA LEU A 148 -7.61 -9.24 10.00
C LEU A 148 -6.63 -10.40 9.78
N TYR A 149 -5.34 -10.19 10.07
CA TYR A 149 -4.32 -11.24 9.94
C TYR A 149 -4.28 -12.21 11.12
N SER A 150 -4.85 -11.84 12.27
CA SER A 150 -5.05 -12.74 13.42
C SER A 150 -6.42 -13.43 13.42
N SER A 151 -7.27 -13.12 12.45
CA SER A 151 -8.65 -13.65 12.33
C SER A 151 -8.72 -14.92 11.47
N PRO A 152 -9.76 -15.77 11.63
CA PRO A 152 -10.01 -16.91 10.75
C PRO A 152 -10.16 -16.56 9.25
N VAL A 153 -10.37 -15.28 8.92
CA VAL A 153 -10.47 -14.81 7.52
C VAL A 153 -9.12 -14.56 6.87
N ALA A 154 -8.01 -14.58 7.62
CA ALA A 154 -6.66 -14.28 7.13
C ALA A 154 -6.26 -15.03 5.84
N PRO A 155 -6.55 -16.35 5.69
CA PRO A 155 -6.20 -17.08 4.46
C PRO A 155 -6.91 -16.55 3.21
N TYR A 156 -8.07 -15.90 3.37
CA TYR A 156 -8.90 -15.43 2.27
C TYR A 156 -8.66 -13.97 1.91
N LEU A 157 -7.94 -13.19 2.72
CA LEU A 157 -7.73 -11.75 2.49
C LEU A 157 -7.12 -11.45 1.11
N THR A 158 -6.15 -12.26 0.68
CA THR A 158 -5.52 -12.12 -0.63
C THR A 158 -6.51 -12.37 -1.77
N LEU A 159 -7.38 -13.37 -1.62
CA LEU A 159 -8.45 -13.68 -2.57
C LEU A 159 -9.48 -12.54 -2.60
N ILE A 160 -9.93 -12.06 -1.44
CA ILE A 160 -10.88 -10.95 -1.30
C ILE A 160 -10.33 -9.70 -1.99
N GLY A 161 -9.06 -9.34 -1.74
CA GLY A 161 -8.41 -8.19 -2.38
C GLY A 161 -8.34 -8.31 -3.90
N ARG A 162 -8.16 -9.52 -4.44
CA ARG A 162 -8.20 -9.77 -5.90
C ARG A 162 -9.60 -9.69 -6.48
N LEU A 163 -10.61 -10.15 -5.74
CA LEU A 163 -11.99 -10.24 -6.22
C LEU A 163 -12.79 -8.95 -6.03
N ILE A 164 -12.33 -8.02 -5.18
CA ILE A 164 -13.12 -6.82 -4.84
C ILE A 164 -13.42 -5.93 -6.05
N VAL A 165 -12.45 -5.78 -6.96
CA VAL A 165 -12.59 -4.98 -8.19
C VAL A 165 -13.54 -5.65 -9.19
N PRO A 166 -13.37 -6.93 -9.59
CA PRO A 166 -14.32 -7.57 -10.49
C PRO A 166 -15.73 -7.66 -9.90
N CYS A 167 -15.88 -7.94 -8.60
CA CYS A 167 -17.19 -7.92 -7.93
C CYS A 167 -17.86 -6.54 -8.01
N SER A 168 -17.09 -5.45 -7.92
CA SER A 168 -17.65 -4.10 -8.06
C SER A 168 -18.28 -3.86 -9.43
N PHE A 169 -17.80 -4.52 -10.50
CA PHE A 169 -18.43 -4.45 -11.83
C PHE A 169 -19.72 -5.25 -11.91
N VAL A 170 -19.75 -6.43 -11.28
CA VAL A 170 -20.98 -7.24 -11.19
C VAL A 170 -22.06 -6.42 -10.48
N VAL A 171 -21.72 -5.77 -9.37
CA VAL A 171 -22.63 -4.89 -8.61
C VAL A 171 -23.15 -3.74 -9.48
N ALA A 172 -22.27 -3.04 -10.21
CA ALA A 172 -22.69 -1.98 -11.12
C ALA A 172 -23.59 -2.48 -12.26
N GLY A 173 -23.31 -3.66 -12.81
CA GLY A 173 -24.14 -4.32 -13.81
C GLY A 173 -25.52 -4.69 -13.28
N CYS A 174 -25.61 -5.22 -12.05
CA CYS A 174 -26.87 -5.50 -11.39
C CYS A 174 -27.70 -4.22 -11.15
N ALA A 175 -27.07 -3.13 -10.68
CA ALA A 175 -27.74 -1.85 -10.51
C ALA A 175 -28.28 -1.30 -11.85
N PHE A 176 -27.56 -1.50 -12.95
CA PHE A 176 -28.03 -1.13 -14.28
C PHE A 176 -29.22 -1.97 -14.75
N ILE A 177 -29.22 -3.29 -14.52
CA ILE A 177 -30.37 -4.14 -14.85
C ILE A 177 -31.60 -3.72 -14.05
N GLN A 178 -31.46 -3.46 -12.75
CA GLN A 178 -32.56 -3.03 -11.89
C GLN A 178 -33.21 -1.72 -12.37
N ILE A 179 -32.41 -0.76 -12.85
CA ILE A 179 -32.96 0.52 -13.35
C ILE A 179 -33.78 0.32 -14.63
N LEU A 180 -33.40 -0.63 -15.48
CA LEU A 180 -34.14 -0.97 -16.70
C LEU A 180 -35.46 -1.65 -16.38
N GLU A 181 -35.51 -2.47 -15.33
CA GLU A 181 -36.72 -3.15 -14.88
C GLU A 181 -37.72 -2.19 -14.24
N ILE A 182 -37.26 -1.20 -13.47
CA ILE A 182 -38.13 -0.17 -12.85
C ILE A 182 -38.85 0.69 -13.90
N GLY A 183 -38.28 0.82 -15.11
CA GLY A 183 -38.86 1.58 -16.21
C GLY A 183 -39.92 0.83 -17.05
N ARG A 184 -40.16 -0.46 -16.80
CA ARG A 184 -41.22 -1.27 -17.44
C ARG A 184 -42.48 -1.32 -16.59
#